data_AF-A0A428UDF7-F1
#
_entry.id   AF-A0A428UDF7-F1
#
_cell.length_a   1.000
_cell.length_b   1.000
_cell.length_c   1.000
_cell.angle_alpha   90.00
_cell.angle_beta   90.00
_cell.angle_gamma   90.00
#
_symmetry.space_group_name_H-M   'P 1'
#
loop_
_entity.id
_entity.type
_entity.pdbx_description
1 polymer ?
#
loop_
_entity_poly.entity_id
_entity_poly.type
_entity_poly.pdbx_seq_one_letter_code
_entity_poly.pdbx_strand_id
1 'polypeptide(L)'
;MDHGDQGKFSPRKWAMSDLKSIVDKWQTFMYKNRGWNALYLENHDQARTISRWASDKPEFRTLAAKMFATFLCFQSGTVFVYQGQELGMANMPESWDVSEYRDLETLNHWEELKEIVGSDAEALDIARKEYQLKSRDHARMPVQWDSSPNAGFSTGTPWIRVNDDYKTCNAAAQVSTAGSVFEYWRSTLALRKDLRNIFVYGDFELLDRQHDDVFAYSRSSGDQKAVVVCNFRETPITWAVPPSVKLSSAEVLLSNYPEVDVTQEKLVLRPFEAFVVSAKTE
;
A
#
# COMPACT_ATOMS: atom_id res chain seq x y z
N MET A 1 12.33 -1.76 6.53
CA MET A 1 11.72 -0.60 7.22
C MET A 1 11.25 -0.99 8.63
N ASP A 2 10.72 -2.20 8.79
CA ASP A 2 10.10 -2.73 10.02
C ASP A 2 10.77 -4.01 10.57
N HIS A 3 11.92 -4.42 10.04
CA HIS A 3 12.69 -5.53 10.61
C HIS A 3 13.52 -5.01 11.79
N GLY A 4 13.38 -5.61 12.95
CA GLY A 4 14.21 -5.33 14.12
C GLY A 4 15.60 -5.94 14.01
N ASP A 5 16.38 -5.75 15.08
CA ASP A 5 17.81 -6.07 15.10
C ASP A 5 18.10 -7.58 15.08
N GLN A 6 17.12 -8.41 15.45
CA GLN A 6 17.22 -9.87 15.46
C GLN A 6 16.64 -10.52 14.19
N GLY A 7 16.42 -9.74 13.14
CA GLY A 7 15.95 -10.21 11.85
C GLY A 7 14.47 -9.96 11.59
N LYS A 8 13.92 -10.66 10.59
CA LYS A 8 12.60 -10.38 10.01
C LYS A 8 11.48 -10.32 11.05
N PHE A 9 11.34 -11.35 11.88
CA PHE A 9 10.27 -11.48 12.87
C PHE A 9 10.58 -10.82 14.21
N SER A 10 11.53 -9.89 14.24
CA SER A 10 11.75 -9.04 15.41
C SER A 10 11.07 -7.69 15.23
N PRO A 11 10.42 -7.16 16.27
CA PRO A 11 9.60 -5.96 16.19
C PRO A 11 10.45 -4.71 15.94
N ARG A 12 9.99 -3.86 15.02
CA ARG A 12 10.49 -2.49 14.83
C ARG A 12 9.40 -1.61 14.27
N LYS A 13 9.24 -0.43 14.86
CA LYS A 13 8.37 0.61 14.31
C LYS A 13 9.06 1.31 13.16
N TRP A 14 8.38 1.43 12.03
CA TRP A 14 8.83 2.23 10.91
C TRP A 14 8.46 3.71 11.13
N ALA A 15 9.24 4.61 10.56
CA ALA A 15 8.91 6.04 10.53
C ALA A 15 8.63 6.50 9.09
N MET A 16 7.75 7.49 8.92
CA MET A 16 7.47 8.10 7.61
C MET A 16 8.72 8.69 6.97
N SER A 17 9.65 9.21 7.79
CA SER A 17 10.95 9.67 7.35
C SER A 17 11.78 8.58 6.65
N ASP A 18 11.67 7.31 7.07
CA ASP A 18 12.33 6.17 6.43
C ASP A 18 11.73 5.93 5.03
N LEU A 19 10.39 5.87 4.93
CA LEU A 19 9.69 5.69 3.66
C LEU A 19 10.02 6.82 2.68
N LYS A 20 9.92 8.07 3.13
CA LYS A 20 10.29 9.26 2.35
C LYS A 20 11.73 9.21 1.87
N SER A 21 12.66 8.84 2.74
CA SER A 21 14.09 8.76 2.38
C SER A 21 14.37 7.66 1.36
N ILE A 22 13.70 6.51 1.48
CA ILE A 22 13.85 5.41 0.52
C ILE A 22 13.30 5.81 -0.86
N VAL A 23 12.06 6.30 -0.90
CA VAL A 23 11.41 6.68 -2.18
C VAL A 23 12.18 7.80 -2.85
N ASP A 24 12.51 8.86 -2.11
CA ASP A 24 13.25 10.01 -2.65
C ASP A 24 14.63 9.61 -3.18
N LYS A 25 15.37 8.77 -2.44
CA LYS A 25 16.65 8.24 -2.91
C LYS A 25 16.50 7.55 -4.25
N TRP A 26 15.60 6.58 -4.37
CA TRP A 26 15.49 5.76 -5.59
C TRP A 26 14.87 6.52 -6.76
N GLN A 27 13.89 7.38 -6.52
CA GLN A 27 13.30 8.20 -7.56
C GLN A 27 14.31 9.22 -8.11
N THR A 28 15.05 9.92 -7.25
CA THR A 28 16.04 10.93 -7.70
C THR A 28 17.33 10.30 -8.24
N PHE A 29 17.85 9.24 -7.61
CA PHE A 29 19.08 8.58 -8.04
C PHE A 29 18.91 7.93 -9.41
N MET A 30 17.84 7.19 -9.63
CA MET A 30 17.63 6.51 -10.92
C MET A 30 17.40 7.51 -12.03
N TYR A 31 16.63 8.58 -11.78
CA TYR A 31 16.43 9.63 -12.76
C TYR A 31 17.75 10.31 -13.16
N LYS A 32 18.57 10.74 -12.18
CA LYS A 32 19.88 11.40 -12.43
C LYS A 32 20.88 10.50 -13.16
N ASN A 33 20.82 9.19 -12.94
CA ASN A 33 21.78 8.22 -13.50
C ASN A 33 21.23 7.45 -14.71
N ARG A 34 20.09 7.86 -15.29
CA ARG A 34 19.43 7.15 -16.41
C ARG A 34 19.14 5.67 -16.10
N GLY A 35 18.89 5.37 -14.84
CA GLY A 35 18.38 4.08 -14.38
C GLY A 35 16.87 3.99 -14.49
N TRP A 36 16.33 2.79 -14.24
CA TRP A 36 14.89 2.53 -14.24
C TRP A 36 14.43 1.77 -12.99
N ASN A 37 13.43 2.28 -12.27
CA ASN A 37 12.91 1.64 -11.06
C ASN A 37 11.93 0.50 -11.41
N ALA A 38 11.95 -0.57 -10.62
CA ALA A 38 10.82 -1.48 -10.47
C ALA A 38 10.01 -1.04 -9.24
N LEU A 39 8.73 -0.77 -9.42
CA LEU A 39 7.82 -0.27 -8.39
C LEU A 39 6.89 -1.41 -7.96
N TYR A 40 7.03 -1.88 -6.74
CA TYR A 40 6.16 -2.91 -6.17
C TYR A 40 6.01 -2.70 -4.66
N LEU A 41 4.90 -3.19 -4.11
CA LEU A 41 4.65 -3.26 -2.67
C LEU A 41 4.44 -4.70 -2.20
N GLU A 42 3.88 -5.53 -3.09
CA GLU A 42 3.54 -6.92 -2.81
C GLU A 42 4.24 -7.85 -3.79
N ASN A 43 4.53 -9.05 -3.31
CA ASN A 43 4.90 -10.22 -4.08
C ASN A 43 4.64 -11.45 -3.19
N HIS A 44 4.96 -12.65 -3.69
CA HIS A 44 4.77 -13.90 -2.96
C HIS A 44 5.60 -14.07 -1.67
N ASP A 45 6.49 -13.13 -1.36
CA ASP A 45 7.35 -13.12 -0.17
C ASP A 45 7.07 -11.94 0.78
N GLN A 46 6.14 -11.04 0.44
CA GLN A 46 5.75 -9.91 1.27
C GLN A 46 4.31 -10.06 1.72
N ALA A 47 4.01 -9.74 2.98
CA ALA A 47 2.64 -9.67 3.46
C ALA A 47 1.82 -8.60 2.71
N ARG A 48 0.49 -8.63 2.86
CA ARG A 48 -0.42 -7.67 2.21
C ARG A 48 -0.15 -6.26 2.74
N THR A 49 -0.01 -5.31 1.82
CA THR A 49 0.42 -3.94 2.13
C THR A 49 -0.54 -3.26 3.09
N ILE A 50 -1.85 -3.46 2.88
CA ILE A 50 -2.89 -2.83 3.69
C ILE A 50 -2.80 -3.22 5.17
N SER A 51 -2.58 -4.51 5.46
CA SER A 51 -2.49 -5.04 6.82
C SER A 51 -1.16 -4.69 7.48
N ARG A 52 -0.07 -4.67 6.69
CA ARG A 52 1.27 -4.41 7.22
C ARG A 52 1.56 -2.93 7.48
N TRP A 53 1.06 -2.05 6.62
CA TRP A 53 1.49 -0.64 6.56
C TRP A 53 0.38 0.39 6.75
N ALA A 54 -0.89 -0.05 6.82
CA ALA A 54 -2.04 0.82 7.01
C ALA A 54 -3.09 0.16 7.93
N SER A 55 -4.29 -0.06 7.41
CA SER A 55 -5.42 -0.65 8.14
C SER A 55 -6.25 -1.49 7.19
N ASP A 56 -6.50 -2.74 7.58
CA ASP A 56 -7.41 -3.66 6.89
C ASP A 56 -8.77 -3.81 7.59
N LYS A 57 -9.03 -2.98 8.62
CA LYS A 57 -10.35 -2.84 9.23
C LYS A 57 -11.41 -2.52 8.16
N PRO A 58 -12.64 -3.07 8.26
CA PRO A 58 -13.67 -2.91 7.23
C PRO A 58 -13.92 -1.46 6.79
N GLU A 59 -13.90 -0.50 7.72
CA GLU A 59 -14.13 0.92 7.48
C GLU A 59 -12.98 1.64 6.74
N PHE A 60 -11.75 1.13 6.81
CA PHE A 60 -10.57 1.79 6.26
C PHE A 60 -9.93 1.05 5.09
N ARG A 61 -10.14 -0.25 4.98
CA ARG A 61 -9.49 -1.12 4.00
C ARG A 61 -9.57 -0.59 2.57
N THR A 62 -10.76 -0.21 2.12
CA THR A 62 -10.96 0.34 0.76
C THR A 62 -10.18 1.63 0.57
N LEU A 63 -10.14 2.52 1.57
CA LEU A 63 -9.44 3.79 1.51
C LEU A 63 -7.92 3.58 1.47
N ALA A 64 -7.40 2.72 2.36
CA ALA A 64 -6.00 2.35 2.42
C ALA A 64 -5.51 1.69 1.11
N ALA A 65 -6.28 0.75 0.56
CA ALA A 65 -5.94 0.09 -0.70
C ALA A 65 -5.85 1.08 -1.87
N LYS A 66 -6.81 2.02 -1.96
CA LYS A 66 -6.79 3.09 -2.97
C LYS A 66 -5.65 4.08 -2.76
N MET A 67 -5.34 4.42 -1.51
CA MET A 67 -4.19 5.26 -1.18
C MET A 67 -2.89 4.61 -1.66
N PHE A 68 -2.68 3.31 -1.41
CA PHE A 68 -1.51 2.60 -1.89
C PHE A 68 -1.44 2.49 -3.42
N ALA A 69 -2.58 2.34 -4.10
CA ALA A 69 -2.63 2.39 -5.56
C ALA A 69 -2.12 3.74 -6.08
N THR A 70 -2.59 4.85 -5.50
CA THR A 70 -2.14 6.21 -5.83
C THR A 70 -0.67 6.43 -5.49
N PHE A 71 -0.25 6.03 -4.30
CA PHE A 71 1.15 6.13 -3.86
C PHE A 71 2.10 5.41 -4.83
N LEU A 72 1.76 4.18 -5.25
CA LEU A 72 2.61 3.34 -6.10
C LEU A 72 2.62 3.81 -7.57
N CYS A 73 1.43 4.00 -8.14
CA CYS A 73 1.25 4.13 -9.59
C CYS A 73 1.58 5.50 -10.17
N PHE A 74 1.92 6.51 -9.37
CA PHE A 74 2.30 7.83 -9.89
C PHE A 74 3.78 8.16 -9.68
N GLN A 75 4.59 7.18 -9.27
CA GLN A 75 6.06 7.25 -9.23
C GLN A 75 6.69 6.85 -10.58
N SER A 76 7.96 7.20 -10.81
CA SER A 76 8.71 6.83 -12.03
C SER A 76 9.19 5.39 -11.96
N GLY A 77 8.98 4.61 -13.01
CA GLY A 77 9.39 3.19 -13.10
C GLY A 77 8.33 2.24 -13.68
N THR A 78 8.64 0.94 -13.69
CA THR A 78 7.70 -0.12 -14.07
C THR A 78 6.90 -0.58 -12.86
N VAL A 79 5.58 -0.44 -12.90
CA VAL A 79 4.68 -0.87 -11.82
C VAL A 79 4.40 -2.36 -11.92
N PHE A 80 4.52 -3.05 -10.78
CA PHE A 80 4.09 -4.44 -10.59
C PHE A 80 2.93 -4.45 -9.60
N VAL A 81 1.86 -5.13 -10.00
CA VAL A 81 0.70 -5.41 -9.15
C VAL A 81 0.66 -6.91 -8.90
N TYR A 82 0.59 -7.31 -7.65
CA TYR A 82 0.56 -8.73 -7.28
C TYR A 82 -0.88 -9.21 -7.10
N GLN A 83 -1.15 -10.49 -7.41
CA GLN A 83 -2.50 -11.05 -7.40
C GLN A 83 -3.24 -10.79 -6.07
N GLY A 84 -4.40 -10.15 -6.14
CA GLY A 84 -5.21 -9.78 -4.99
C GLY A 84 -4.93 -8.39 -4.42
N GLN A 85 -3.82 -7.75 -4.79
CA GLN A 85 -3.54 -6.36 -4.40
C GLN A 85 -4.59 -5.40 -4.99
N GLU A 86 -5.02 -5.68 -6.22
CA GLU A 86 -6.09 -4.99 -6.93
C GLU A 86 -7.48 -5.16 -6.31
N LEU A 87 -7.64 -6.18 -5.47
CA LEU A 87 -8.86 -6.42 -4.69
C LEU A 87 -8.76 -5.85 -3.27
N GLY A 88 -7.57 -5.41 -2.85
CA GLY A 88 -7.27 -5.07 -1.48
C GLY A 88 -7.34 -6.28 -0.55
N MET A 89 -6.83 -7.45 -0.96
CA MET A 89 -6.74 -8.63 -0.09
C MET A 89 -5.90 -8.31 1.17
N ALA A 90 -6.35 -8.82 2.32
CA ALA A 90 -5.73 -8.60 3.63
C ALA A 90 -4.89 -9.82 4.06
N ASN A 91 -4.07 -9.63 5.11
CA ASN A 91 -3.43 -10.72 5.81
C ASN A 91 -4.47 -11.70 6.38
N MET A 92 -3.99 -12.86 6.83
CA MET A 92 -4.87 -13.83 7.46
C MET A 92 -5.42 -13.26 8.79
N PRO A 93 -6.61 -13.67 9.24
CA PRO A 93 -7.17 -13.18 10.49
C PRO A 93 -6.25 -13.44 11.69
N GLU A 94 -6.18 -12.49 12.62
CA GLU A 94 -5.38 -12.63 13.85
C GLU A 94 -5.79 -13.83 14.72
N SER A 95 -7.04 -14.27 14.60
CA SER A 95 -7.59 -15.43 15.31
C SER A 95 -7.07 -16.77 14.82
N TRP A 96 -6.40 -16.83 13.67
CA TRP A 96 -5.82 -18.05 13.14
C TRP A 96 -4.57 -18.45 13.92
N ASP A 97 -4.47 -19.73 14.26
CA ASP A 97 -3.32 -20.27 14.97
C ASP A 97 -2.11 -20.44 14.03
N VAL A 98 -0.91 -20.53 14.61
CA VAL A 98 0.34 -20.77 13.85
C VAL A 98 0.27 -22.06 13.02
N SER A 99 -0.56 -23.04 13.41
CA SER A 99 -0.81 -24.25 12.63
C SER A 99 -1.51 -24.03 11.27
N GLU A 100 -2.06 -22.85 11.00
CA GLU A 100 -2.62 -22.50 9.67
C GLU A 100 -1.53 -22.09 8.66
N TYR A 101 -0.34 -21.75 9.13
CA TYR A 101 0.80 -21.41 8.27
C TYR A 101 1.37 -22.67 7.59
N ARG A 102 1.95 -22.48 6.42
CA ARG A 102 2.58 -23.52 5.58
C ARG A 102 4.02 -23.19 5.22
N ASP A 103 4.41 -21.91 5.30
CA ASP A 103 5.73 -21.44 4.95
C ASP A 103 6.79 -21.96 5.93
N LEU A 104 7.81 -22.62 5.38
CA LEU A 104 8.89 -23.20 6.16
C LEU A 104 9.69 -22.14 6.94
N GLU A 105 9.80 -20.91 6.44
CA GLU A 105 10.47 -19.83 7.19
C GLU A 105 9.74 -19.51 8.50
N THR A 106 8.41 -19.36 8.44
CA THR A 106 7.58 -19.11 9.63
C THR A 106 7.56 -20.32 10.57
N LEU A 107 7.37 -21.53 10.03
CA LEU A 107 7.28 -22.75 10.84
C LEU A 107 8.62 -23.07 11.53
N ASN A 108 9.75 -23.00 10.82
CA ASN A 108 11.06 -23.25 11.42
C ASN A 108 11.39 -22.22 12.50
N HIS A 109 11.16 -20.92 12.22
CA HIS A 109 11.38 -19.87 13.21
C HIS A 109 10.51 -20.07 14.46
N TRP A 110 9.28 -20.55 14.32
CA TRP A 110 8.42 -20.87 15.46
C TRP A 110 8.95 -22.04 16.30
N GLU A 111 9.42 -23.11 15.67
CA GLU A 111 10.01 -24.25 16.39
C GLU A 111 11.32 -23.84 17.10
N GLU A 112 12.22 -23.14 16.41
CA GLU A 112 13.47 -22.61 16.98
C GLU A 112 13.19 -21.68 18.17
N LEU A 113 12.20 -20.80 18.05
CA LEU A 113 11.83 -19.90 19.14
C LEU A 113 11.35 -20.68 20.36
N LYS A 114 10.50 -21.69 20.19
CA LYS A 114 10.01 -22.52 21.31
C LYS A 114 11.15 -23.27 22.01
N GLU A 115 12.20 -23.68 21.28
CA GLU A 115 13.38 -24.29 21.91
C GLU A 115 14.14 -23.28 22.79
N ILE A 116 14.16 -22.00 22.40
CA ILE A 116 14.85 -20.93 23.12
C ILE A 116 14.05 -20.44 24.34
N VAL A 117 12.76 -20.18 24.18
CA VAL A 117 11.92 -19.52 25.19
C VAL A 117 11.00 -20.48 25.96
N GLY A 118 10.91 -21.74 25.52
CA GLY A 118 10.03 -22.73 26.12
C GLY A 118 8.55 -22.31 26.05
N SER A 119 7.92 -22.21 27.22
CA SER A 119 6.51 -21.84 27.38
C SER A 119 6.29 -20.37 27.74
N ASP A 120 7.26 -19.49 27.49
CA ASP A 120 7.11 -18.05 27.70
C ASP A 120 6.00 -17.48 26.79
N ALA A 121 4.85 -17.20 27.39
CA ALA A 121 3.68 -16.73 26.65
C ALA A 121 3.88 -15.35 26.02
N GLU A 122 4.69 -14.47 26.63
CA GLU A 122 4.93 -13.12 26.12
C GLU A 122 5.81 -13.17 24.87
N ALA A 123 6.91 -13.94 24.92
CA ALA A 123 7.79 -14.12 23.77
C ALA A 123 7.06 -14.76 22.57
N LEU A 124 6.22 -15.76 22.84
CA LEU A 124 5.42 -16.43 21.81
C LEU A 124 4.33 -15.51 21.23
N ASP A 125 3.71 -14.65 22.04
CA ASP A 125 2.73 -13.65 21.59
C ASP A 125 3.37 -12.57 20.70
N ILE A 126 4.57 -12.09 21.07
CA ILE A 126 5.34 -11.16 20.24
C ILE A 126 5.61 -11.79 18.86
N ALA A 127 6.11 -13.03 18.83
CA ALA A 127 6.38 -13.71 17.56
C ALA A 127 5.11 -13.91 16.72
N ARG A 128 3.98 -14.25 17.34
CA ARG A 128 2.69 -14.36 16.63
C ARG A 128 2.26 -13.04 15.98
N LYS A 129 2.41 -11.92 16.69
CA LYS A 129 2.13 -10.58 16.14
C LYS A 129 3.06 -10.26 14.96
N GLU A 130 4.32 -10.64 15.06
CA GLU A 130 5.30 -10.43 13.99
C GLU A 130 5.03 -11.33 12.77
N TYR A 131 4.56 -12.57 12.97
CA TYR A 131 4.09 -13.42 11.88
C TYR A 131 2.88 -12.83 11.19
N GLN A 132 1.90 -12.32 11.95
CA GLN A 132 0.71 -11.66 11.40
C GLN A 132 1.02 -10.41 10.59
N LEU A 133 2.17 -9.77 10.81
CA LEU A 133 2.60 -8.62 10.02
C LEU A 133 3.43 -9.01 8.80
N LYS A 134 4.21 -10.10 8.88
CA LYS A 134 5.38 -10.30 7.98
C LYS A 134 5.45 -11.67 7.32
N SER A 135 4.58 -12.61 7.67
CA SER A 135 4.65 -13.94 7.05
C SER A 135 4.40 -13.88 5.55
N ARG A 136 5.08 -14.76 4.82
CA ARG A 136 4.96 -14.88 3.35
C ARG A 136 3.62 -15.48 2.96
N ASP A 137 3.02 -16.29 3.84
CA ASP A 137 1.76 -16.97 3.56
C ASP A 137 0.60 -16.01 3.34
N HIS A 138 0.62 -14.81 3.91
CA HIS A 138 -0.41 -13.80 3.66
C HIS A 138 -0.57 -13.44 2.17
N ALA A 139 0.51 -13.53 1.39
CA ALA A 139 0.49 -13.32 -0.06
C ALA A 139 0.26 -14.60 -0.88
N ARG A 140 0.22 -15.77 -0.24
CA ARG A 140 0.12 -17.07 -0.91
C ARG A 140 -1.24 -17.73 -0.75
N MET A 141 -2.09 -17.17 0.11
CA MET A 141 -3.48 -17.56 0.22
C MET A 141 -4.17 -17.49 -1.16
N PRO A 142 -5.11 -18.41 -1.45
CA PRO A 142 -5.72 -18.47 -2.76
C PRO A 142 -6.44 -17.16 -3.10
N VAL A 143 -6.37 -16.77 -4.38
CA VAL A 143 -7.05 -15.57 -4.88
C VAL A 143 -8.56 -15.74 -4.71
N GLN A 144 -9.23 -14.67 -4.26
CA GLN A 144 -10.65 -14.65 -3.95
C GLN A 144 -11.45 -14.25 -5.19
N TRP A 145 -11.90 -15.22 -5.98
CA TRP A 145 -12.63 -14.97 -7.23
C TRP A 145 -14.09 -14.60 -6.99
N ASP A 146 -14.78 -15.34 -6.13
CA ASP A 146 -16.19 -15.12 -5.81
C ASP A 146 -16.53 -15.54 -4.37
N SER A 147 -17.83 -15.56 -4.03
CA SER A 147 -18.34 -15.90 -2.70
C SER A 147 -18.74 -17.38 -2.53
N SER A 148 -18.44 -18.24 -3.51
CA SER A 148 -18.66 -19.69 -3.43
C SER A 148 -17.61 -20.37 -2.53
N PRO A 149 -17.80 -21.64 -2.13
CA PRO A 149 -16.81 -22.37 -1.33
C PRO A 149 -15.39 -22.24 -1.89
N ASN A 150 -14.41 -22.06 -1.00
CA ASN A 150 -13.01 -21.75 -1.34
C ASN A 150 -12.84 -20.52 -2.25
N ALA A 151 -13.74 -19.54 -2.14
CA ALA A 151 -13.72 -18.31 -2.92
C ALA A 151 -13.71 -18.51 -4.45
N GLY A 152 -14.27 -19.61 -4.95
CA GLY A 152 -14.20 -19.99 -6.36
C GLY A 152 -12.81 -20.42 -6.85
N PHE A 153 -11.81 -20.53 -5.96
CA PHE A 153 -10.46 -20.95 -6.32
C PHE A 153 -10.38 -22.44 -6.71
N SER A 154 -11.11 -23.30 -6.00
CA SER A 154 -11.09 -24.75 -6.23
C SER A 154 -12.35 -25.41 -5.70
N THR A 155 -12.79 -26.46 -6.39
CA THR A 155 -13.86 -27.36 -5.91
C THR A 155 -13.34 -28.43 -4.94
N GLY A 156 -12.02 -28.62 -4.85
CA GLY A 156 -11.37 -29.53 -3.89
C GLY A 156 -10.90 -28.80 -2.62
N THR A 157 -9.93 -29.38 -1.91
CA THR A 157 -9.30 -28.74 -0.75
C THR A 157 -8.09 -27.91 -1.18
N PRO A 158 -8.09 -26.58 -0.99
CA PRO A 158 -6.92 -25.75 -1.27
C PRO A 158 -5.72 -26.17 -0.40
N TRP A 159 -4.50 -26.03 -0.95
CA TRP A 159 -3.26 -26.39 -0.24
C TRP A 159 -2.99 -25.51 1.00
N ILE A 160 -3.52 -24.29 0.99
CA ILE A 160 -3.59 -23.36 2.11
C ILE A 160 -4.99 -22.74 2.13
N ARG A 161 -5.52 -22.49 3.34
CA ARG A 161 -6.87 -22.00 3.58
C ARG A 161 -7.13 -20.64 2.89
N VAL A 162 -8.37 -20.43 2.42
CA VAL A 162 -8.83 -19.13 1.90
C VAL A 162 -9.14 -18.16 3.04
N ASN A 163 -8.96 -16.85 2.82
CA ASN A 163 -9.22 -15.85 3.87
C ASN A 163 -10.71 -15.80 4.18
N ASP A 164 -11.08 -15.67 5.45
CA ASP A 164 -12.47 -15.73 5.92
C ASP A 164 -13.35 -14.59 5.33
N ASP A 165 -12.72 -13.52 4.84
CA ASP A 165 -13.38 -12.36 4.24
C ASP A 165 -13.80 -12.56 2.76
N TYR A 166 -13.55 -13.72 2.14
CA TYR A 166 -13.78 -13.94 0.71
C TYR A 166 -15.23 -13.69 0.27
N LYS A 167 -16.19 -13.77 1.19
CA LYS A 167 -17.61 -13.48 0.89
C LYS A 167 -17.87 -12.02 0.54
N THR A 168 -17.04 -11.10 1.03
CA THR A 168 -17.20 -9.65 0.82
C THR A 168 -16.05 -9.05 0.02
N CYS A 169 -14.83 -9.55 0.18
CA CYS A 169 -13.69 -9.18 -0.66
C CYS A 169 -13.44 -10.26 -1.71
N ASN A 170 -13.93 -10.06 -2.93
CA ASN A 170 -13.62 -10.96 -4.06
C ASN A 170 -13.75 -10.21 -5.39
N ALA A 171 -13.24 -10.81 -6.46
CA ALA A 171 -13.27 -10.21 -7.80
C ALA A 171 -14.71 -9.99 -8.30
N ALA A 172 -15.60 -10.96 -8.15
CA ALA A 172 -16.99 -10.87 -8.60
C ALA A 172 -17.76 -9.69 -7.96
N ALA A 173 -17.45 -9.34 -6.71
CA ALA A 173 -18.05 -8.21 -6.02
C ALA A 173 -17.48 -6.83 -6.44
N GLN A 174 -16.29 -6.81 -7.05
CA GLN A 174 -15.55 -5.56 -7.31
C GLN A 174 -15.43 -5.19 -8.79
N VAL A 175 -15.35 -6.17 -9.69
CA VAL A 175 -15.26 -5.93 -11.13
C VAL A 175 -16.56 -5.31 -11.63
N SER A 176 -16.46 -4.20 -12.36
CA SER A 176 -17.62 -3.39 -12.81
C SER A 176 -18.46 -2.79 -11.67
N THR A 177 -17.97 -2.79 -10.44
CA THR A 177 -18.63 -2.14 -9.29
C THR A 177 -18.02 -0.75 -9.09
N ALA A 178 -18.82 0.29 -9.33
CA ALA A 178 -18.38 1.67 -9.14
C ALA A 178 -17.87 1.89 -7.70
N GLY A 179 -16.71 2.54 -7.58
CA GLY A 179 -16.10 2.80 -6.28
C GLY A 179 -15.40 1.62 -5.61
N SER A 180 -15.31 0.44 -6.25
CA SER A 180 -14.51 -0.68 -5.73
C SER A 180 -13.00 -0.39 -5.75
N VAL A 181 -12.21 -1.21 -5.06
CA VAL A 181 -10.74 -1.12 -5.11
C VAL A 181 -10.25 -1.49 -6.51
N PHE A 182 -10.86 -2.51 -7.12
CA PHE A 182 -10.53 -2.94 -8.49
C PHE A 182 -10.72 -1.82 -9.52
N GLU A 183 -11.88 -1.17 -9.56
CA GLU A 183 -12.14 -0.08 -10.52
C GLU A 183 -11.28 1.15 -10.22
N TYR A 184 -10.88 1.37 -8.97
CA TYR A 184 -9.91 2.41 -8.64
C TYR A 184 -8.53 2.09 -9.22
N TRP A 185 -7.99 0.88 -9.02
CA TRP A 185 -6.72 0.45 -9.65
C TRP A 185 -6.76 0.60 -11.17
N ARG A 186 -7.87 0.19 -11.80
CA ARG A 186 -8.08 0.37 -13.24
C ARG A 186 -8.00 1.84 -13.64
N SER A 187 -8.65 2.72 -12.90
CA SER A 187 -8.65 4.17 -13.16
C SER A 187 -7.28 4.79 -12.95
N THR A 188 -6.58 4.39 -11.88
CA THR A 188 -5.20 4.80 -11.58
C THR A 188 -4.24 4.42 -12.72
N LEU A 189 -4.30 3.18 -13.20
CA LEU A 189 -3.46 2.68 -14.29
C LEU A 189 -3.81 3.33 -15.64
N ALA A 190 -5.09 3.61 -15.90
CA ALA A 190 -5.53 4.36 -17.07
C ALA A 190 -4.93 5.78 -17.05
N LEU A 191 -5.07 6.51 -15.93
CA LEU A 191 -4.50 7.85 -15.78
C LEU A 191 -2.97 7.84 -15.93
N ARG A 192 -2.27 6.84 -15.33
CA ARG A 192 -0.83 6.67 -15.51
C ARG A 192 -0.44 6.54 -16.99
N LYS A 193 -1.23 5.80 -17.77
CA LYS A 193 -1.00 5.57 -19.21
C LYS A 193 -1.28 6.83 -20.03
N ASP A 194 -2.38 7.52 -19.74
CA ASP A 194 -2.81 8.72 -20.46
C ASP A 194 -1.81 9.87 -20.23
N LEU A 195 -1.32 10.03 -19.00
CA LEU A 195 -0.33 11.03 -18.62
C LEU A 195 1.09 10.44 -18.44
N ARG A 196 1.47 9.49 -19.31
CA ARG A 196 2.77 8.79 -19.23
C ARG A 196 3.99 9.71 -19.24
N ASN A 197 3.92 10.85 -19.92
CA ASN A 197 5.03 11.81 -19.95
C ASN A 197 5.36 12.30 -18.54
N ILE A 198 4.34 12.53 -17.72
CA ILE A 198 4.50 12.94 -16.32
C ILE A 198 4.75 11.72 -15.44
N PHE A 199 3.87 10.72 -15.46
CA PHE A 199 3.88 9.66 -14.45
C PHE A 199 4.85 8.52 -14.74
N VAL A 200 5.20 8.28 -16.00
CA VAL A 200 6.20 7.26 -16.38
C VAL A 200 7.57 7.89 -16.55
N TYR A 201 7.67 9.02 -17.27
CA TYR A 201 8.95 9.59 -17.67
C TYR A 201 9.38 10.87 -16.94
N GLY A 202 8.47 11.54 -16.23
CA GLY A 202 8.74 12.82 -15.58
C GLY A 202 9.72 12.72 -14.42
N ASP A 203 10.23 13.86 -13.98
CA ASP A 203 11.10 13.97 -12.80
C ASP A 203 10.35 13.67 -11.50
N PHE A 204 11.05 13.69 -10.36
CA PHE A 204 10.45 13.50 -9.05
C PHE A 204 11.02 14.52 -8.06
N GLU A 205 10.14 15.18 -7.31
CA GLU A 205 10.49 16.06 -6.21
C GLU A 205 9.67 15.71 -4.97
N LEU A 206 10.31 15.22 -3.91
CA LEU A 206 9.64 15.01 -2.63
C LEU A 206 9.22 16.36 -2.03
N LEU A 207 7.96 16.46 -1.62
CA LEU A 207 7.41 17.61 -0.94
C LEU A 207 7.32 17.34 0.56
N ASP A 208 7.53 18.40 1.36
CA ASP A 208 7.32 18.39 2.80
C ASP A 208 7.99 17.19 3.52
N ARG A 209 9.31 17.07 3.34
CA ARG A 209 10.10 15.93 3.84
C ARG A 209 9.92 15.68 5.34
N GLN A 210 9.70 16.73 6.13
CA GLN A 210 9.67 16.67 7.59
C GLN A 210 8.32 16.21 8.16
N HIS A 211 7.24 16.20 7.37
CA HIS A 211 5.94 15.79 7.89
C HIS A 211 5.90 14.28 8.21
N ASP A 212 5.37 13.93 9.38
CA ASP A 212 5.43 12.56 9.91
C ASP A 212 4.37 11.59 9.34
N ASP A 213 3.41 12.07 8.56
CA ASP A 213 2.21 11.31 8.22
C ASP A 213 1.70 11.52 6.79
N VAL A 214 2.04 12.66 6.17
CA VAL A 214 1.67 12.96 4.78
C VAL A 214 2.83 12.65 3.87
N PHE A 215 2.60 11.84 2.85
CA PHE A 215 3.52 11.64 1.76
C PHE A 215 3.05 12.45 0.55
N ALA A 216 3.80 13.47 0.17
CA ALA A 216 3.50 14.30 -0.98
C ALA A 216 4.72 14.43 -1.88
N TYR A 217 4.50 14.48 -3.19
CA TYR A 217 5.56 14.71 -4.18
C TYR A 217 5.01 15.36 -5.44
N SER A 218 5.90 15.99 -6.20
CA SER A 218 5.60 16.51 -7.52
C SER A 218 6.29 15.70 -8.62
N ARG A 219 5.68 15.67 -9.80
CA ARG A 219 6.19 15.08 -11.04
C ARG A 219 6.07 16.12 -12.14
N SER A 220 7.15 16.36 -12.89
CA SER A 220 7.19 17.37 -13.94
C SER A 220 7.74 16.80 -15.26
N SER A 221 7.22 17.30 -16.37
CA SER A 221 7.70 16.99 -17.72
C SER A 221 7.42 18.19 -18.64
N GLY A 222 8.46 18.97 -18.96
CA GLY A 222 8.28 20.25 -19.66
C GLY A 222 7.43 21.20 -18.81
N ASP A 223 6.40 21.78 -19.41
CA ASP A 223 5.47 22.71 -18.73
C ASP A 223 4.34 22.00 -17.97
N GLN A 224 4.33 20.67 -17.95
CA GLN A 224 3.32 19.89 -17.23
C GLN A 224 3.83 19.50 -15.85
N LYS A 225 3.03 19.76 -14.81
CA LYS A 225 3.32 19.34 -13.43
C LYS A 225 2.10 18.66 -12.81
N ALA A 226 2.34 17.62 -12.01
CA ALA A 226 1.33 16.98 -11.18
C ALA A 226 1.82 16.86 -9.75
N VAL A 227 0.89 16.90 -8.80
CA VAL A 227 1.16 16.73 -7.37
C VAL A 227 0.33 15.56 -6.86
N VAL A 228 0.99 14.66 -6.17
CA VAL A 228 0.39 13.48 -5.54
C VAL A 228 0.46 13.68 -4.04
N VAL A 229 -0.67 13.50 -3.35
CA VAL A 229 -0.78 13.65 -1.89
C VAL A 229 -1.42 12.40 -1.32
N CYS A 230 -0.87 11.87 -0.24
CA CYS A 230 -1.36 10.69 0.46
C CYS A 230 -1.27 10.89 1.98
N ASN A 231 -2.40 10.80 2.67
CA ASN A 231 -2.45 10.62 4.13
C ASN A 231 -2.24 9.13 4.45
N PHE A 232 -1.28 8.80 5.32
CA PHE A 232 -0.99 7.43 5.74
C PHE A 232 -1.62 7.05 7.09
N ARG A 233 -2.59 7.82 7.60
CA ARG A 233 -3.22 7.59 8.90
C ARG A 233 -4.71 7.32 8.82
N GLU A 234 -5.20 6.61 9.84
CA GLU A 234 -6.62 6.41 10.16
C GLU A 234 -7.31 7.69 10.69
N THR A 235 -6.57 8.79 10.83
CA THR A 235 -7.06 10.06 11.39
C THR A 235 -6.97 11.20 10.39
N PRO A 236 -7.83 12.23 10.51
CA PRO A 236 -7.67 13.46 9.75
C PRO A 236 -6.34 14.16 10.07
N ILE A 237 -5.72 14.77 9.06
CA ILE A 237 -4.45 15.50 9.18
C ILE A 237 -4.56 16.85 8.49
N THR A 238 -4.16 17.91 9.19
CA THR A 238 -4.02 19.23 8.58
C THR A 238 -2.66 19.34 7.91
N TRP A 239 -2.65 19.35 6.58
CA TRP A 239 -1.45 19.51 5.78
C TRP A 239 -1.34 20.94 5.26
N ALA A 240 -0.22 21.61 5.56
CA ALA A 240 0.10 22.91 4.98
C ALA A 240 0.79 22.70 3.63
N VAL A 241 0.18 23.19 2.56
CA VAL A 241 0.75 23.07 1.21
C VAL A 241 2.08 23.83 1.17
N PRO A 242 3.19 23.19 0.74
CA PRO A 242 4.48 23.87 0.63
C PRO A 242 4.40 25.08 -0.31
N PRO A 243 5.04 26.23 0.03
CA PRO A 243 4.98 27.43 -0.81
C PRO A 243 5.48 27.25 -2.25
N SER A 244 6.31 26.22 -2.50
CA SER A 244 6.80 25.86 -3.84
C SER A 244 5.73 25.24 -4.75
N VAL A 245 4.51 25.04 -4.24
CA VAL A 245 3.40 24.38 -4.94
C VAL A 245 2.12 25.20 -4.77
N LYS A 246 1.50 25.56 -5.90
CA LYS A 246 0.21 26.25 -5.92
C LYS A 246 -0.89 25.31 -6.35
N LEU A 247 -1.69 24.84 -5.38
CA LEU A 247 -2.81 23.93 -5.63
C LEU A 247 -4.14 24.63 -5.90
N SER A 248 -4.25 25.92 -5.58
CA SER A 248 -5.55 26.61 -5.63
C SER A 248 -6.14 26.80 -7.03
N SER A 249 -5.33 26.62 -8.06
CA SER A 249 -5.75 26.62 -9.47
C SER A 249 -5.60 25.25 -10.14
N ALA A 250 -5.37 24.20 -9.35
CA ALA A 250 -5.13 22.85 -9.82
C ALA A 250 -6.44 22.12 -10.14
N GLU A 251 -6.40 21.26 -11.16
CA GLU A 251 -7.50 20.35 -11.49
C GLU A 251 -7.29 19.01 -10.79
N VAL A 252 -8.32 18.48 -10.14
CA VAL A 252 -8.26 17.13 -9.54
C VAL A 252 -8.34 16.08 -10.64
N LEU A 253 -7.25 15.32 -10.82
CA LEU A 253 -7.13 14.27 -11.83
C LEU A 253 -7.65 12.92 -11.32
N LEU A 254 -7.45 12.63 -10.03
CA LEU A 254 -7.92 11.41 -9.37
C LEU A 254 -8.04 11.65 -7.86
N SER A 255 -9.07 11.10 -7.22
CA SER A 255 -9.20 11.08 -5.75
C SER A 255 -9.88 9.80 -5.28
N ASN A 256 -9.46 9.28 -4.12
CA ASN A 256 -10.14 8.16 -3.46
C ASN A 256 -11.36 8.58 -2.62
N TYR A 257 -11.66 9.88 -2.57
CA TYR A 257 -12.89 10.45 -2.02
C TYR A 257 -13.69 11.19 -3.11
N PRO A 258 -15.02 11.37 -2.94
CA PRO A 258 -15.88 12.00 -3.95
C PRO A 258 -15.52 13.46 -4.27
N GLU A 259 -15.07 14.21 -3.27
CA GLU A 259 -14.79 15.65 -3.37
C GLU A 259 -13.46 15.96 -2.70
N VAL A 260 -12.64 16.81 -3.32
CA VAL A 260 -11.39 17.33 -2.74
C VAL A 260 -11.35 18.82 -3.00
N ASP A 261 -11.36 19.62 -1.93
CA ASP A 261 -11.14 21.05 -2.05
C ASP A 261 -9.64 21.34 -1.90
N VAL A 262 -8.99 21.70 -3.01
CA VAL A 262 -7.57 22.07 -3.05
C VAL A 262 -7.34 23.59 -3.12
N THR A 263 -8.40 24.38 -2.93
CA THR A 263 -8.33 25.86 -3.03
C THR A 263 -7.62 26.52 -1.86
N GLN A 264 -7.52 25.81 -0.74
CA GLN A 264 -6.93 26.30 0.50
C GLN A 264 -5.42 26.02 0.59
N GLU A 265 -4.68 26.88 1.28
CA GLU A 265 -3.26 26.67 1.59
C GLU A 265 -3.05 25.62 2.70
N LYS A 266 -4.11 25.31 3.46
CA LYS A 266 -4.13 24.26 4.47
C LYS A 266 -5.28 23.32 4.17
N LEU A 267 -4.95 22.07 3.90
CA LEU A 267 -5.92 21.03 3.55
C LEU A 267 -6.15 20.12 4.76
N VAL A 268 -7.40 19.80 5.05
CA VAL A 268 -7.74 18.75 6.02
C VAL A 268 -7.88 17.45 5.26
N LEU A 269 -6.83 16.63 5.29
CA LEU A 269 -6.80 15.31 4.66
C LEU A 269 -7.53 14.31 5.56
N ARG A 270 -8.59 13.68 5.05
CA ARG A 270 -9.34 12.63 5.74
C ARG A 270 -8.52 11.35 5.90
N PRO A 271 -8.96 10.38 6.73
CA PRO A 271 -8.28 9.10 6.89
C PRO A 271 -7.97 8.44 5.55
N PHE A 272 -6.71 8.08 5.34
CA PHE A 272 -6.17 7.51 4.11
C PHE A 272 -6.53 8.28 2.83
N GLU A 273 -6.84 9.57 2.91
CA GLU A 273 -7.14 10.38 1.72
C GLU A 273 -5.92 10.46 0.80
N ALA A 274 -6.18 10.22 -0.48
CA ALA A 274 -5.18 10.28 -1.53
C ALA A 274 -5.78 10.87 -2.80
N PHE A 275 -5.08 11.84 -3.37
CA PHE A 275 -5.48 12.49 -4.60
C PHE A 275 -4.28 12.92 -5.43
N VAL A 276 -4.56 13.18 -6.71
CA VAL A 276 -3.61 13.67 -7.70
C VAL A 276 -4.22 14.87 -8.37
N VAL A 277 -3.44 15.95 -8.50
CA VAL A 277 -3.89 17.18 -9.17
C VAL A 277 -2.88 17.65 -10.20
N SER A 278 -3.34 18.32 -11.26
CA SER A 278 -2.48 19.01 -12.21
C SER A 278 -2.11 20.37 -11.64
N ALA A 279 -0.81 20.62 -11.44
CA ALA A 279 -0.33 21.91 -10.98
C ALA A 279 0.17 22.73 -12.18
N LYS A 280 -0.07 24.05 -12.18
CA LYS A 280 0.59 24.96 -13.12
C LYS A 280 1.95 25.36 -12.55
N THR A 281 2.99 25.33 -13.36
CA THR A 281 4.27 26.00 -13.06
C THR A 281 4.10 27.51 -13.18
N GLU A 282 4.72 28.26 -12.26
CA GLU A 282 4.80 29.74 -12.33
C GLU A 282 5.62 30.23 -13.51
#